data_AF-A0A944C547-F1
#
_entry.id   AF-A0A944C547-F1
#
_cell.length_a   1.000
_cell.length_b   1.000
_cell.length_c   1.000
_cell.angle_alpha   90.00
_cell.angle_beta   90.00
_cell.angle_gamma   90.00
#
_symmetry.space_group_name_H-M   'P 1'
#
loop_
_entity.id
_entity.type
_entity.pdbx_description
1 polymer ?
#
loop_
_entity_poly.entity_id
_entity_poly.type
_entity_poly.pdbx_seq_one_letter_code
_entity_poly.pdbx_strand_id
1 'polypeptide(L)'
;MAKVNDNYAKLPGSYLFSEIARRTAAYQEANPQAKLIKMGIGDVTRPLVPAVIEAMHAAVDDLATSERFHGYGPEQGYAFLREAIQQGDFAARGIDIS
;
A
#
# COMPACT_ATOMS: atom_id res chain seq x y z
N MET A 1 6.89 4.85 36.80
CA MET A 1 6.76 3.72 35.84
C MET A 1 5.87 4.16 34.70
N ALA A 2 6.24 3.87 33.45
CA ALA A 2 5.33 4.07 32.33
C ALA A 2 4.10 3.17 32.50
N LYS A 3 2.90 3.72 32.28
CA LYS A 3 1.64 2.97 32.31
C LYS A 3 1.29 2.55 30.87
N VAL A 4 1.04 1.26 30.67
CA VAL A 4 0.59 0.74 29.38
C VAL A 4 -0.84 1.22 29.10
N ASN A 5 -1.17 1.45 27.83
CA ASN A 5 -2.52 1.83 27.41
C ASN A 5 -3.49 0.65 27.59
N ASP A 6 -4.36 0.74 28.59
CA ASP A 6 -5.34 -0.29 28.95
C ASP A 6 -6.31 -0.65 27.79
N ASN A 7 -6.42 0.19 26.75
CA ASN A 7 -7.24 -0.12 25.57
C ASN A 7 -6.68 -1.28 24.74
N TYR A 8 -5.38 -1.58 24.81
CA TYR A 8 -4.82 -2.76 24.12
C TYR A 8 -5.43 -4.07 24.63
N ALA A 9 -5.77 -4.15 25.93
CA ALA A 9 -6.40 -5.33 26.52
C ALA A 9 -7.85 -5.53 26.05
N LYS A 10 -8.47 -4.52 25.43
CA LYS A 10 -9.83 -4.60 24.87
C LYS A 10 -9.84 -5.16 23.44
N LEU A 11 -8.69 -5.22 22.77
CA LEU A 11 -8.62 -5.73 21.40
C LEU A 11 -8.76 -7.25 21.41
N PRO A 12 -9.69 -7.83 20.62
CA PRO A 12 -9.77 -9.28 20.47
C PRO A 12 -8.47 -9.80 19.84
N GLY A 13 -7.86 -10.80 20.48
CA GLY A 13 -6.48 -11.23 20.25
C GLY A 13 -6.18 -11.96 18.93
N SER A 14 -7.00 -11.85 17.89
CA SER A 14 -6.64 -12.40 16.58
C SER A 14 -7.07 -11.52 15.41
N TYR A 15 -6.06 -11.03 14.70
CA TYR A 15 -6.23 -10.43 13.39
C TYR A 15 -6.44 -11.58 12.39
N LEU A 16 -7.57 -11.58 11.67
CA LEU A 16 -7.98 -12.69 10.78
C LEU A 16 -6.83 -13.22 9.89
N PHE A 17 -6.03 -12.31 9.32
CA PHE A 17 -4.95 -12.67 8.41
C PHE A 17 -3.74 -13.31 9.11
N SER A 18 -3.46 -12.97 10.36
CA SER A 18 -2.36 -13.63 11.10
C SER A 18 -2.70 -15.07 11.44
N GLU A 19 -3.96 -15.35 11.75
CA GLU A 19 -4.42 -16.73 12.00
C GLU A 19 -4.44 -17.57 10.71
N ILE A 20 -4.86 -17.00 9.57
CA ILE A 20 -4.77 -17.65 8.26
C ILE A 20 -3.32 -17.99 7.91
N ALA A 21 -2.38 -17.07 8.13
CA ALA A 21 -0.97 -17.29 7.88
C ALA A 21 -0.42 -18.42 8.77
N ARG A 22 -0.75 -18.42 10.06
CA ARG A 22 -0.34 -19.47 11.02
C ARG A 22 -0.83 -20.86 10.61
N ARG A 23 -2.11 -20.98 10.25
CA ARG A 23 -2.69 -22.27 9.81
C ARG A 23 -2.12 -22.74 8.48
N THR A 24 -1.90 -21.80 7.55
CA THR A 24 -1.30 -22.08 6.24
C THR A 24 0.12 -22.64 6.42
N ALA A 25 0.95 -22.00 7.27
CA ALA A 25 2.29 -22.46 7.57
C ALA A 25 2.29 -23.87 8.19
N ALA A 26 1.47 -24.10 9.21
CA ALA A 26 1.34 -25.41 9.86
C ALA A 26 0.88 -26.51 8.88
N TYR A 27 -0.04 -26.18 7.97
CA TYR A 27 -0.48 -27.14 6.95
C TYR A 27 0.63 -27.46 5.95
N GLN A 28 1.39 -26.45 5.48
CA GLN A 28 2.50 -26.65 4.55
C GLN A 28 3.63 -27.48 5.16
N GLU A 29 3.94 -27.25 6.44
CA GLU A 29 4.93 -28.05 7.19
C GLU A 29 4.49 -29.51 7.34
N ALA A 30 3.21 -29.73 7.66
CA ALA A 30 2.66 -31.09 7.79
C ALA A 30 2.46 -31.82 6.45
N ASN A 31 2.43 -31.10 5.32
CA ASN A 31 2.15 -31.64 4.00
C ASN A 31 3.13 -31.10 2.93
N PRO A 32 4.43 -31.44 3.01
CA PRO A 32 5.46 -30.86 2.14
C PRO A 32 5.26 -31.14 0.63
N GLN A 33 4.55 -32.23 0.31
CA GLN A 33 4.19 -32.62 -1.06
C GLN A 33 2.94 -31.90 -1.60
N ALA A 34 2.17 -31.23 -0.74
CA ALA A 34 0.95 -30.55 -1.16
C ALA A 34 1.29 -29.22 -1.84
N LYS A 35 0.96 -29.10 -3.12
CA LYS A 35 1.08 -27.83 -3.86
C LYS A 35 -0.09 -26.92 -3.54
N LEU A 36 0.04 -26.14 -2.47
CA LEU A 36 -1.01 -25.22 -2.02
C LEU A 36 -1.15 -24.00 -2.94
N ILE A 37 -2.37 -23.73 -3.42
CA ILE A 37 -2.73 -22.51 -4.15
C ILE A 37 -3.38 -21.54 -3.15
N LYS A 38 -2.75 -20.39 -2.92
CA LYS A 38 -3.23 -19.39 -1.96
C LYS A 38 -4.24 -18.46 -2.65
N MET A 39 -5.52 -18.62 -2.34
CA MET A 39 -6.62 -17.76 -2.83
C MET A 39 -7.24 -16.86 -1.73
N GLY A 40 -6.54 -16.73 -0.59
CA GLY A 40 -6.93 -15.85 0.51
C GLY A 40 -6.42 -14.42 0.30
N ILE A 41 -5.96 -13.77 1.37
CA ILE A 41 -5.19 -12.53 1.21
C ILE A 41 -3.88 -12.88 0.49
N GLY A 42 -3.73 -12.32 -0.71
CA GLY A 42 -2.59 -12.57 -1.59
C GLY A 42 -1.65 -11.37 -1.62
N ASP A 43 -0.44 -11.64 -2.09
CA ASP A 43 0.47 -10.61 -2.57
C ASP A 43 0.24 -10.40 -4.08
N VAL A 44 0.63 -9.24 -4.60
CA VAL A 44 0.53 -8.96 -6.04
C VAL A 44 1.54 -9.82 -6.80
N THR A 45 1.14 -10.36 -7.95
CA THR A 45 1.98 -11.28 -8.73
C THR A 45 2.51 -10.66 -10.03
N ARG A 46 2.21 -9.38 -10.29
CA ARG A 46 2.61 -8.69 -11.52
C ARG A 46 3.49 -7.49 -11.18
N PRO A 47 4.48 -7.17 -12.04
CA PRO A 47 5.32 -6.00 -11.85
C PRO A 47 4.51 -4.72 -12.05
N LEU A 48 5.09 -3.60 -11.61
CA LEU A 48 4.60 -2.27 -11.94
C LEU A 48 4.61 -2.08 -13.47
N VAL A 49 3.63 -1.31 -13.97
CA VAL A 49 3.55 -0.99 -15.40
C VAL A 49 4.70 -0.04 -15.80
N PRO A 50 5.19 -0.11 -17.06
CA PRO A 50 6.33 0.71 -17.50
C PRO A 50 6.19 2.20 -17.22
N ALA A 51 5.00 2.77 -17.43
CA ALA A 51 4.74 4.20 -17.20
C ALA A 51 4.97 4.62 -15.73
N VAL A 52 4.64 3.75 -14.77
CA VAL A 52 4.88 4.03 -13.34
C VAL A 52 6.37 3.96 -13.03
N ILE A 53 7.08 2.98 -13.59
CA ILE A 53 8.53 2.82 -13.39
C ILE A 53 9.26 4.04 -13.94
N GLU A 54 8.95 4.46 -15.16
CA GLU A 54 9.53 5.63 -15.81
C GLU A 54 9.30 6.91 -15.01
N ALA A 55 8.06 7.17 -14.57
CA ALA A 55 7.73 8.34 -13.77
C ALA A 55 8.45 8.34 -12.41
N MET A 56 8.60 7.18 -11.77
CA MET A 56 9.32 7.05 -10.50
C MET A 56 10.82 7.32 -10.68
N HIS A 57 11.45 6.83 -11.76
CA HIS A 57 12.84 7.17 -12.05
C HIS A 57 13.02 8.67 -12.30
N ALA A 58 12.15 9.28 -13.10
CA ALA A 58 12.20 10.71 -13.35
C ALA A 58 12.04 11.54 -12.06
N ALA A 59 11.17 11.11 -11.13
CA ALA A 59 11.01 11.76 -9.84
C ALA A 59 12.26 11.66 -8.95
N VAL A 60 12.96 10.51 -8.97
CA VAL A 60 14.23 10.34 -8.26
C VAL A 60 15.30 11.26 -8.86
N ASP A 61 15.39 11.34 -10.18
CA ASP A 61 16.36 12.20 -10.88
C ASP A 61 16.09 13.68 -10.62
N ASP A 62 14.82 14.11 -10.55
CA ASP A 62 14.45 15.48 -10.23
C ASP A 62 14.93 15.89 -8.82
N LEU A 63 14.90 14.95 -7.87
CA LEU A 63 15.39 15.17 -6.50
C LEU A 63 16.91 15.05 -6.35
N ALA A 64 17.64 14.65 -7.39
CA ALA A 64 19.08 14.36 -7.31
C ALA A 64 19.97 15.62 -7.38
N THR A 65 19.39 16.80 -7.58
CA THR A 65 20.13 18.08 -7.71
C THR A 65 19.69 19.10 -6.68
N SER A 66 20.61 19.92 -6.18
CA SER A 66 20.30 20.97 -5.20
C SER A 66 19.28 21.99 -5.72
N GLU A 67 19.32 22.26 -7.03
CA GLU A 67 18.48 23.26 -7.69
C GLU A 67 17.01 22.82 -7.77
N ARG A 68 16.76 21.51 -7.80
CA ARG A 68 15.43 20.92 -7.97
C ARG A 68 14.96 20.10 -6.78
N PHE A 69 15.76 20.00 -5.73
CA PHE A 69 15.39 19.27 -4.54
C PHE A 69 14.12 19.84 -3.91
N HIS A 70 13.15 18.97 -3.66
CA HIS A 70 11.91 19.29 -2.96
C HIS A 70 11.97 18.77 -1.53
N GLY A 71 11.67 19.64 -0.55
CA GLY A 71 11.54 19.26 0.86
C GLY A 71 10.20 18.60 1.16
N TYR A 72 9.61 18.91 2.32
CA TYR A 72 8.26 18.45 2.62
C TYR A 72 7.25 19.01 1.61
N GLY A 73 6.49 18.10 1.00
CA GLY A 73 5.35 18.45 0.18
C GLY A 73 4.14 18.86 1.02
N PRO A 74 3.06 19.30 0.37
CA PRO A 74 1.79 19.58 1.04
C PRO A 74 1.19 18.30 1.65
N GLU A 75 0.71 18.39 2.88
CA GLU A 75 0.15 17.26 3.66
C GLU A 75 -1.04 16.58 2.96
N GLN A 76 -1.79 17.36 2.19
CA GLN A 76 -2.96 16.91 1.42
C GLN A 76 -2.58 16.27 0.08
N GLY A 77 -1.30 16.31 -0.31
CA GLY A 77 -0.80 15.81 -1.59
C GLY A 77 -0.61 16.90 -2.67
N TYR A 78 0.33 16.65 -3.58
CA TYR A 78 0.66 17.58 -4.66
C TYR A 78 -0.52 17.84 -5.60
N ALA A 79 -0.63 19.09 -6.08
CA ALA A 79 -1.74 19.54 -6.92
C ALA A 79 -1.90 18.69 -8.19
N PHE A 80 -0.80 18.37 -8.88
CA PHE A 80 -0.84 17.56 -10.11
C PHE A 80 -1.53 16.19 -9.90
N LEU A 81 -1.35 15.56 -8.74
CA LEU A 81 -1.97 14.27 -8.44
C LEU A 81 -3.45 14.44 -8.09
N ARG A 82 -3.76 15.44 -7.25
CA ARG A 82 -5.14 15.73 -6.85
C ARG A 82 -6.00 16.10 -8.06
N GLU A 83 -5.47 16.93 -8.95
CA GLU A 83 -6.13 17.34 -10.19
C GLU A 83 -6.29 16.17 -11.16
N ALA A 84 -5.28 15.31 -11.31
CA ALA A 84 -5.40 14.12 -12.15
C ALA A 84 -6.52 13.18 -11.68
N ILE A 85 -6.65 12.98 -10.36
CA ILE A 85 -7.73 12.18 -9.76
C ILE A 85 -9.08 12.87 -9.97
N GLN A 86 -9.19 14.16 -9.64
CA GLN A 86 -10.43 14.92 -9.80
C GLN A 86 -10.93 14.90 -11.25
N GLN A 87 -10.04 15.10 -12.22
CA GLN A 87 -10.38 15.13 -13.63
C GLN A 87 -10.71 13.73 -14.18
N GLY A 88 -9.82 12.75 -13.91
CA GLY A 88 -9.90 11.41 -14.50
C GLY A 88 -10.95 10.50 -13.86
N ASP A 89 -11.12 10.56 -12.55
CA ASP A 89 -12.00 9.65 -11.82
C ASP A 89 -13.39 10.23 -11.57
N PHE A 90 -13.53 11.56 -11.48
CA PHE A 90 -14.79 12.23 -11.13
C PHE A 90 -15.36 13.10 -12.26
N ALA A 91 -14.63 14.13 -12.71
CA ALA A 91 -15.15 15.07 -13.71
C ALA A 91 -15.45 14.38 -15.05
N ALA A 92 -14.61 13.41 -15.45
CA ALA A 92 -14.85 12.56 -16.63
C ALA A 92 -16.14 11.72 -16.54
N ARG A 93 -16.70 11.57 -15.32
CA ARG A 93 -17.98 10.89 -15.04
C ARG A 93 -19.11 11.87 -14.74
N GLY A 94 -18.90 13.17 -14.95
CA GLY A 94 -19.88 14.22 -14.68
C GLY A 94 -20.09 14.53 -13.19
N ILE A 95 -19.14 14.15 -12.33
CA ILE A 95 -19.19 14.40 -10.89
C ILE A 95 -18.25 15.57 -10.57
N ASP A 96 -18.80 16.66 -10.06
CA ASP A 96 -18.03 17.82 -9.62
C ASP A 96 -17.61 17.67 -8.15
N ILE A 97 -16.30 17.69 -7.91
CA ILE A 97 -15.70 17.67 -6.57
C ILE A 97 -14.59 18.73 -6.50
N SER A 98 -14.51 19.41 -5.36
CA SER A 98 -13.54 20.47 -5.05
C SER A 98 -12.44 20.01 -4.12
#